data_AF-A0A2V3V7J3-F1
#
_entry.id   AF-A0A2V3V7J3-F1
#
_cell.length_a   1.000
_cell.length_b   1.000
_cell.length_c   1.000
_cell.angle_alpha   90.00
_cell.angle_beta   90.00
_cell.angle_gamma   90.00
#
_symmetry.space_group_name_H-M   'P 1'
#
loop_
_entity.id
_entity.type
_entity.pdbx_description
1 polymer ?
#
loop_
_entity_poly.entity_id
_entity_poly.type
_entity_poly.pdbx_seq_one_letter_code
_entity_poly.pdbx_strand_id
1 'polypeptide(L)' 'MTPLFNVIVTLIVVGIILYLINNYMPIDGTIKSILNIVVVIAVILWLLRSFGMLG' A
#
# COMPACT_ATOMS: atom_id res chain seq x y z
N MET A 1 12.38 -14.66 11.18
CA MET A 1 12.50 -14.27 9.76
C MET A 1 12.90 -12.81 9.72
N THR A 2 13.86 -12.44 8.87
CA THR A 2 14.49 -11.11 8.92
C THR A 2 13.47 -9.99 8.70
N PRO A 3 13.54 -8.87 9.44
CA PRO A 3 12.54 -7.80 9.41
C PRO A 3 12.32 -7.22 8.00
N LEU A 4 13.35 -7.22 7.15
CA LEU A 4 13.23 -6.82 5.74
C LEU A 4 12.32 -7.74 4.92
N PHE A 5 12.36 -9.06 5.15
CA PHE A 5 11.57 -10.01 4.38
C PHE A 5 10.07 -9.77 4.58
N ASN A 6 9.65 -9.49 5.81
CA ASN A 6 8.26 -9.16 6.12
C ASN A 6 7.79 -7.86 5.44
N VAL A 7 8.65 -6.85 5.40
CA VAL A 7 8.35 -5.57 4.73
C VAL A 7 8.16 -5.75 3.23
N ILE A 8 9.07 -6.48 2.58
CA ILE A 8 9.00 -6.75 1.15
C ILE A 8 7.72 -7.52 0.81
N VAL A 9 7.41 -8.59 1.56
CA VAL A 9 6.18 -9.39 1.34
C VAL A 9 4.94 -8.52 1.49
N THR A 10 4.88 -7.67 2.53
CA THR A 10 3.73 -6.79 2.77
C THR A 10 3.54 -5.79 1.63
N LEU A 11 4.62 -5.17 1.13
CA LEU A 11 4.54 -4.25 -0.01
C LEU A 11 4.08 -4.94 -1.29
N ILE A 12 4.54 -6.16 -1.55
CA ILE A 12 4.10 -6.96 -2.70
C ILE A 12 2.60 -7.25 -2.58
N VAL A 13 2.13 -7.70 -1.42
CA VAL A 13 0.71 -7.99 -1.17
C VAL A 13 -0.15 -6.75 -1.38
N VAL A 14 0.24 -5.61 -0.79
CA VAL A 14 -0.49 -4.34 -0.94
C VAL A 14 -0.49 -3.86 -2.40
N GLY A 15 0.65 -3.98 -3.10
CA GLY A 15 0.78 -3.63 -4.51
C GLY A 15 -0.13 -4.46 -5.41
N ILE A 16 -0.19 -5.78 -5.18
CA ILE A 16 -1.08 -6.68 -5.91
C ILE A 16 -2.55 -6.32 -5.64
N ILE A 17 -2.93 -6.10 -4.39
CA ILE A 17 -4.31 -5.71 -4.03
C ILE A 17 -4.70 -4.40 -4.73
N LEU A 18 -3.84 -3.38 -4.68
CA LEU A 18 -4.10 -2.09 -5.32
C LEU A 18 -4.22 -2.23 -6.84
N TYR A 19 -3.35 -3.04 -7.46
CA TYR A 19 -3.41 -3.33 -8.89
C TYR A 19 -4.72 -4.03 -9.26
N LEU A 20 -5.13 -5.05 -8.50
CA LEU A 20 -6.37 -5.75 -8.75
C LEU A 20 -7.57 -4.82 -8.63
N ILE A 21 -7.61 -3.99 -7.60
CA ILE A 21 -8.68 -3.01 -7.41
C ILE A 21 -8.74 -2.02 -8.60
N ASN A 22 -7.59 -1.46 -9.00
CA ASN A 22 -7.52 -0.46 -10.05
C ASN A 22 -7.79 -0.98 -11.47
N ASN A 23 -7.63 -2.28 -11.69
CA ASN A 23 -7.69 -2.91 -13.01
C ASN A 23 -8.98 -3.72 -13.23
N TYR A 24 -9.54 -4.32 -12.18
CA TYR A 24 -10.71 -5.20 -12.30
C TYR A 24 -12.00 -4.54 -11.81
N MET A 25 -11.93 -3.51 -10.96
CA MET A 25 -13.13 -2.75 -10.63
C MET A 25 -13.30 -1.58 -11.60
N PRO A 26 -14.46 -1.46 -12.28
CA PRO A 26 -14.78 -0.30 -13.10
C PRO A 26 -15.10 0.90 -12.19
N ILE A 27 -14.05 1.49 -11.62
CA ILE A 27 -14.10 2.64 -10.72
C ILE A 27 -14.02 3.92 -11.55
N ASP A 28 -14.82 4.93 -11.19
CA ASP A 28 -14.70 6.29 -11.72
C ASP A 28 -13.27 6.84 -11.55
N GLY A 29 -12.76 7.56 -12.56
CA GLY A 29 -11.38 8.06 -12.58
C GLY A 29 -11.01 8.91 -11.35
N THR A 30 -11.97 9.64 -10.78
CA THR A 30 -11.78 10.47 -9.59
C THR A 30 -11.56 9.60 -8.35
N ILE A 31 -12.40 8.58 -8.16
CA ILE A 31 -12.33 7.66 -7.03
C ILE A 31 -11.04 6.82 -7.11
N LYS A 32 -10.63 6.42 -8.32
CA LYS A 32 -9.36 5.73 -8.56
C LYS A 32 -8.15 6.55 -8.10
N SER A 33 -8.15 7.85 -8.38
CA SER A 33 -7.08 8.76 -7.94
C SER A 33 -7.01 8.86 -6.42
N ILE A 34 -8.15 9.05 -5.75
CA ILE A 34 -8.24 9.12 -4.29
C ILE A 34 -7.76 7.82 -3.65
N LEU A 35 -8.20 6.66 -4.14
CA LEU A 35 -7.80 5.36 -3.61
C LEU A 35 -6.27 5.17 -3.69
N ASN A 36 -5.67 5.50 -4.83
CA ASN A 36 -4.21 5.41 -5.00
C ASN A 36 -3.47 6.29 -4.01
N ILE A 37 -3.89 7.54 -3.85
CA ILE A 37 -3.28 8.48 -2.90
C ILE A 37 -3.41 7.96 -1.47
N VAL A 38 -4.61 7.53 -1.07
CA VAL A 38 -4.87 6.99 0.28
C VAL A 38 -4.01 5.76 0.56
N VAL A 39 -3.91 4.84 -0.39
CA VAL A 39 -3.13 3.60 -0.23
C VAL A 39 -1.64 3.92 -0.16
N VAL A 40 -1.13 4.83 -0.98
CA VAL A 40 0.27 5.28 -0.90
C VAL A 40 0.57 5.92 0.46
N ILE A 41 -0.29 6.80 0.96
CA ILE A 41 -0.13 7.42 2.29
C ILE A 41 -0.15 6.34 3.39
N ALA A 42 -1.08 5.40 3.33
CA ALA A 42 -1.17 4.30 4.30
C ALA A 42 0.11 3.45 4.32
N VAL A 43 0.67 3.15 3.15
CA VAL A 43 1.95 2.43 3.02
C VAL A 43 3.10 3.24 3.61
N ILE A 44 3.18 4.55 3.35
CA ILE A 44 4.23 5.41 3.93
C ILE A 44 4.15 5.44 5.46
N LEU A 45 2.95 5.64 6.02
CA LEU A 45 2.74 5.63 7.47
C LEU A 45 3.08 4.28 8.10
N TRP A 46 2.73 3.18 7.41
CA TRP A 46 3.04 1.84 7.87
C TRP A 46 4.55 1.55 7.85
N LEU A 47 5.25 2.00 6.81
CA LEU A 47 6.72 1.89 6.73
C LEU A 47 7.37 2.69 7.86
N LEU A 48 6.98 3.96 8.05
CA LEU A 48 7.52 4.80 9.12
C LEU A 48 7.32 4.17 10.52
N ARG A 49 6.17 3.52 10.77
CA ARG A 49 5.94 2.73 12.00
C ARG A 49 6.82 1.49 12.07
N SER A 50 6.95 0.74 10.97
CA SER A 50 7.75 -0.49 10.91
C SER A 50 9.25 -0.25 11.10
N PHE A 51 9.75 0.92 10.70
CA PHE A 51 11.12 1.35 10.94
C PHE A 51 11.32 2.01 12.32
N GLY A 52 10.27 2.11 13.14
CA GLY A 52 10.34 2.70 14.48
C GLY A 52 10.53 4.22 14.50
N MET A 53 10.29 4.91 13.38
CA MET A 53 10.35 6.39 13.29
C MET A 53 9.09 7.06 13.85
N LEU A 54 7.98 6.35 13.89
CA LEU A 54 6.75 6.76 14.56
C LEU A 54 6.64 5.95 15.85
N GLY A 55 7.29 6.45 16.91
CA GLY A 55 7.16 6.01 18.29
C GLY A 55 6.15 6.87 19.04
#